data_AF-A0ABD0Q6W3-F1
#
_entry.id   AF-A0ABD0Q6W3-F1
#
_cell.length_a   1.000
_cell.length_b   1.000
_cell.length_c   1.000
_cell.angle_alpha   90.00
_cell.angle_beta   90.00
_cell.angle_gamma   90.00
#
_symmetry.space_group_name_H-M   'P 1'
#
loop_
_entity.id
_entity.type
_entity.pdbx_description
1 polymer ?
#
loop_
_entity_poly.entity_id
_entity_poly.type
_entity_poly.pdbx_seq_one_letter_code
_entity_poly.pdbx_strand_id
1 'polypeptide(L)' 'NARQKQDGVVSNSVVYFTEDAPQLPASNPQPLKLRRILNLSPFTVTDHTPMETVVDIFRKLGLRQCLVTRSG' A
#
# COMPACT_ATOMS: atom_id res chain seq x y z
N ASN A 1 -2.53 -16.37 -8.11
CA ASN A 1 -3.01 -14.97 -7.97
C ASN A 1 -2.31 -14.00 -8.91
N ALA A 2 -1.18 -13.35 -8.58
CA ALA A 2 -0.61 -12.33 -9.48
C ALA A 2 -0.08 -12.90 -10.81
N ARG A 3 0.71 -13.98 -10.77
CA ARG A 3 1.21 -14.72 -11.95
C ARG A 3 0.13 -15.28 -12.89
N GLN A 4 -1.13 -15.34 -12.43
CA GLN A 4 -2.28 -15.80 -13.23
C GLN A 4 -3.12 -14.65 -13.79
N LYS A 5 -3.01 -13.45 -13.20
CA LYS A 5 -3.88 -12.30 -13.49
C LYS A 5 -3.12 -11.14 -14.13
N GLN A 6 -1.79 -11.18 -14.14
CA GLN A 6 -0.91 -10.16 -14.70
C GLN A 6 0.08 -10.85 -15.65
N ASP A 7 -0.05 -10.59 -16.95
CA ASP A 7 0.82 -11.17 -17.98
C ASP A 7 2.28 -10.74 -17.81
N GLY A 8 3.20 -11.66 -18.06
CA GLY A 8 4.65 -11.43 -17.94
C GLY A 8 5.18 -11.32 -16.50
N VAL A 9 4.31 -11.44 -15.47
CA VAL A 9 4.73 -11.51 -14.08
C VAL A 9 5.20 -12.93 -13.75
N VAL A 10 6.45 -13.02 -13.29
CA VAL A 10 7.15 -14.27 -12.96
C VAL A 10 7.78 -14.16 -11.56
N SER A 11 8.41 -15.23 -11.07
CA SER A 11 8.95 -15.25 -9.69
C SER A 11 10.07 -14.24 -9.45
N ASN A 12 10.79 -13.83 -10.50
CA ASN A 12 11.83 -12.80 -10.45
C ASN A 12 11.31 -11.39 -10.84
N SER A 13 10.00 -11.21 -10.99
CA SER A 13 9.42 -9.88 -11.19
C SER A 13 9.63 -9.02 -9.95
N VAL A 14 10.10 -7.79 -10.17
CA VAL A 14 10.30 -6.79 -9.13
C VAL A 14 9.01 -6.02 -8.84
N VAL A 15 8.89 -5.49 -7.62
CA VAL A 15 7.81 -4.59 -7.22
C VAL A 15 8.40 -3.19 -7.08
N TYR A 16 7.71 -2.20 -7.66
CA TYR A 16 8.03 -0.80 -7.45
C TYR A 16 6.96 -0.16 -6.55
N PHE A 17 7.39 0.47 -5.47
CA PHE A 17 6.54 1.25 -4.57
C PHE A 17 6.54 2.72 -5.00
N THR A 18 6.20 2.96 -6.27
CA THR A 18 6.15 4.28 -6.90
C THR A 18 4.83 4.40 -7.67
N GLU A 19 4.36 5.61 -7.94
CA GLU A 19 3.13 5.81 -8.73
C GLU A 19 3.29 5.26 -10.15
N ASP A 20 4.45 5.55 -10.76
CA ASP A 20 4.83 5.07 -12.07
C ASP A 20 6.04 4.14 -11.96
N ALA A 21 5.90 2.93 -12.49
CA ALA A 21 7.00 2.00 -12.61
C ALA A 21 7.90 2.42 -13.80
N PRO A 22 9.23 2.24 -13.69
CA PRO A 22 10.13 2.54 -14.80
C PRO A 22 9.80 1.68 -16.01
N GLN A 23 9.98 2.25 -17.21
CA GLN A 23 9.84 1.50 -18.45
C GLN A 23 10.98 0.49 -18.56
N LEU A 24 10.63 -0.80 -18.50
CA LEU A 24 11.59 -1.89 -18.65
C LEU A 24 11.61 -2.36 -20.11
N PRO A 25 12.77 -2.79 -20.63
CA PRO A 25 12.85 -3.41 -21.94
C PRO A 25 11.98 -4.67 -22.01
N ALA A 26 11.44 -4.99 -23.19
CA ALA A 26 10.51 -6.10 -23.38
C ALA A 26 11.07 -7.48 -23.00
N SER A 27 12.40 -7.62 -22.92
CA SER A 27 13.09 -8.82 -22.44
C SER A 27 12.95 -9.06 -20.95
N ASN A 28 12.59 -8.04 -20.17
CA ASN A 28 12.54 -8.14 -18.73
C ASN A 28 11.16 -8.61 -18.24
N PRO A 29 11.12 -9.34 -17.11
CA PRO A 29 9.88 -9.61 -16.40
C PRO A 29 9.04 -8.35 -16.19
N GLN A 30 7.73 -8.47 -16.38
CA GLN A 30 6.82 -7.36 -16.08
C GLN A 30 6.81 -7.12 -14.56
N PRO A 31 6.81 -5.84 -14.12
CA PRO A 31 6.80 -5.53 -12.70
C PRO A 31 5.46 -5.90 -12.08
N LEU A 32 5.51 -6.39 -10.85
CA LEU A 32 4.31 -6.74 -10.10
C LEU A 32 3.60 -5.47 -9.60
N LYS A 33 2.35 -5.28 -10.03
CA LYS A 33 1.54 -4.11 -9.66
C LYS A 33 0.67 -4.42 -8.44
N LEU A 34 0.93 -3.74 -7.32
CA LEU A 34 0.15 -3.89 -6.07
C LEU A 34 -0.97 -2.86 -5.90
N ARG A 35 -1.01 -1.82 -6.75
CA ARG A 35 -1.96 -0.70 -6.63
C ARG A 35 -3.43 -1.11 -6.48
N ARG A 36 -3.83 -2.21 -7.12
CA ARG A 36 -5.23 -2.71 -7.06
C ARG A 36 -5.61 -3.34 -5.72
N ILE A 37 -4.64 -3.80 -4.94
CA ILE A 37 -4.89 -4.44 -3.64
C ILE A 37 -4.50 -3.54 -2.46
N LEU A 38 -3.87 -2.41 -2.74
CA LEU A 38 -3.43 -1.45 -1.74
C LEU A 38 -4.56 -0.44 -1.50
N ASN A 39 -4.86 -0.18 -0.23
CA ASN A 39 -5.75 0.92 0.12
C ASN A 39 -4.97 2.24 0.06
N LEU A 40 -5.28 3.09 -0.93
CA LEU A 40 -4.63 4.39 -1.13
C LEU A 40 -5.16 5.48 -0.19
N SER A 41 -6.15 5.17 0.64
CA SER A 41 -6.70 6.09 1.64
C SER A 41 -6.87 5.36 2.97
N PRO A 42 -5.76 4.91 3.60
CA PRO A 42 -5.81 4.35 4.94
C PRO A 42 -6.20 5.45 5.94
N PHE A 43 -6.80 5.06 7.07
CA PHE A 43 -7.01 6.00 8.15
C PHE A 43 -5.67 6.35 8.80
N THR A 44 -5.37 7.64 8.91
CA THR A 44 -4.09 8.15 9.40
C THR A 44 -4.26 8.95 10.69
N VAL A 45 -3.35 8.75 11.62
CA VAL A 45 -3.23 9.44 12.90
C VAL A 45 -1.85 10.06 12.97
N THR A 46 -1.74 11.30 13.45
CA THR A 46 -0.42 11.92 13.66
C THR A 46 0.15 11.51 15.01
N ASP A 47 1.48 11.48 15.14
CA ASP A 47 2.18 11.22 16.40
C ASP A 47 1.83 12.20 17.53
N HIS A 48 1.35 13.40 17.19
CA HIS A 48 0.86 14.39 18.14
C HIS A 48 -0.58 14.16 18.62
N THR A 49 -1.33 13.23 18.02
CA THR A 49 -2.72 12.96 18.41
C THR A 49 -2.74 12.24 19.78
N PRO A 50 -3.42 12.79 20.81
CA PRO A 50 -3.49 12.16 22.13
C PRO A 50 -4.11 10.76 22.07
N MET A 51 -3.60 9.83 22.89
CA MET A 51 -4.04 8.44 22.88
C MET A 51 -5.54 8.28 23.17
N GLU A 52 -6.12 9.14 24.02
CA GLU A 52 -7.55 9.16 24.29
C GLU A 52 -8.37 9.33 23.00
N THR A 53 -7.98 10.29 22.15
CA THR A 53 -8.61 10.52 20.86
C THR A 53 -8.44 9.33 19.91
N VAL A 54 -7.26 8.70 19.90
CA VAL A 54 -6.99 7.51 19.08
C VAL A 54 -7.89 6.34 19.50
N VAL A 55 -8.01 6.08 20.80
CA VAL A 55 -8.90 5.03 21.33
C VAL A 55 -10.35 5.31 20.92
N ASP A 56 -10.79 6.56 21.04
CA ASP A 56 -12.11 6.99 20.62
C ASP A 56 -12.38 6.74 19.14
N ILE A 57 -11.40 7.06 18.28
CA ILE A 57 -11.45 6.81 16.84
C ILE A 57 -11.62 5.31 16.57
N PHE A 58 -10.80 4.45 17.19
CA PHE A 58 -10.90 3.00 17.02
C PHE A 58 -12.27 2.48 17.45
N ARG A 59 -12.78 2.95 18.59
CA ARG A 59 -14.10 2.56 19.11
C ARG A 59 -15.24 3.01 18.19
N LYS A 60 -15.18 4.24 17.68
CA LYS A 60 -16.25 4.84 16.85
C LYS A 60 -16.28 4.27 15.43
N LEU A 61 -15.11 4.06 14.83
CA LEU A 61 -14.99 3.61 13.43
C LEU A 61 -14.84 2.09 13.30
N GLY A 62 -14.65 1.37 14.42
CA GLY A 62 -14.41 -0.08 14.40
C GLY A 62 -13.10 -0.45 13.70
N LEU A 63 -12.11 0.45 13.71
CA LEU A 63 -10.82 0.21 13.08
C LEU A 63 -10.08 -0.92 13.80
N ARG A 64 -9.37 -1.73 13.03
CA ARG A 64 -8.43 -2.73 13.57
C ARG A 64 -6.99 -2.22 13.58
N GLN A 65 -6.68 -1.32 12.65
CA GLN A 65 -5.35 -0.76 12.42
C GLN A 65 -5.50 0.66 11.86
N CYS A 66 -4.57 1.55 12.19
CA CYS A 66 -4.43 2.87 11.56
C CYS A 66 -2.95 3.12 11.25
N LEU A 67 -2.67 4.00 10.29
CA LEU A 67 -1.32 4.44 10.00
C LEU A 67 -0.95 5.58 10.96
N VAL A 68 0.19 5.49 11.63
CA VAL A 68 0.74 6.62 12.40
C VAL A 68 1.79 7.33 11.55
N THR A 69 1.59 8.61 11.27
CA THR A 69 2.55 9.43 10.51
C THR A 69 3.13 10.54 11.35
N ARG A 70 4.36 10.92 11.00
CA ARG A 70 5.01 12.13 11.51
C ARG A 70 5.20 13.05 10.33
N SER A 71 4.43 14.14 10.30
CA SER A 71 4.46 15.16 9.23
C SER A 71 4.00 14.72 7.84
N GLY A 72 3.00 13.82 7.75
CA GLY A 72 2.30 13.50 6.50
C GLY A 72 3.05 12.52 5.62
#